data_AF-A0A844TXS4-F1
#
_entry.id   AF-A0A844TXS4-F1
#
_cell.length_a   1.000
_cell.length_b   1.000
_cell.length_c   1.000
_cell.angle_alpha   90.00
_cell.angle_beta   90.00
_cell.angle_gamma   90.00
#
_symmetry.space_group_name_H-M   'P 1'
#
loop_
_entity.id
_entity.type
_entity.pdbx_description
1 polymer ?
#
loop_
_entity_poly.entity_id
_entity_poly.type
_entity_poly.pdbx_seq_one_letter_code
_entity_poly.pdbx_strand_id
1 'polypeptide(L)'
;MSLIFCSFIVYGQSLKAVFDKTDKVYSGHDLIKELVQQQKDTQFTRYFKAIYPTDSVDGWEHKIAYEGVQLKDSVYQYTLSKYKRGVSQADSEAILVSTKVFFFKDKNYRNSRMISRKFLKGGYIEEKEKEGNSVRLKCLNSEGETVNDNGCLKYSRVNFPKHKFKRLYSDMYHKLFKVASLELGQDEKVNIRLMIVADPKTNKWNIYFNDLDKYNLSEQNKYQIIAALSKVVNSEPIDKTYFDEDLYGNLYEYPISIPIQLENI
;
A
#
# COMPACT_ATOMS: atom_id res chain seq x y z
N MET A 1 -0.44 -48.40 -5.20
CA MET A 1 0.43 -47.24 -4.91
C MET A 1 -0.17 -46.05 -5.64
N SER A 2 -1.13 -45.38 -4.99
CA SER A 2 -1.96 -44.36 -5.65
C SER A 2 -1.45 -42.98 -5.28
N LEU A 3 -1.00 -42.24 -6.31
CA LEU A 3 -0.63 -40.84 -6.21
C LEU A 3 -1.88 -40.00 -5.93
N ILE A 4 -1.94 -39.38 -4.75
CA ILE A 4 -2.96 -38.40 -4.40
C ILE A 4 -2.64 -37.10 -5.15
N PHE A 5 -3.46 -36.81 -6.16
CA PHE A 5 -3.50 -35.50 -6.81
C PHE A 5 -4.13 -34.49 -5.83
N CYS A 6 -3.29 -33.64 -5.22
CA CYS A 6 -3.78 -32.50 -4.44
C CYS A 6 -4.24 -31.41 -5.41
N SER A 7 -5.53 -31.43 -5.71
CA SER A 7 -6.22 -30.47 -6.56
C SER A 7 -6.53 -29.23 -5.73
N PHE A 8 -5.74 -28.16 -5.86
CA PHE A 8 -6.04 -26.87 -5.24
C PHE A 8 -7.20 -26.19 -5.97
N ILE A 9 -8.43 -26.57 -5.64
CA ILE A 9 -9.63 -25.79 -5.98
C ILE A 9 -9.81 -24.75 -4.89
N VAL A 10 -9.25 -23.56 -5.11
CA VAL A 10 -9.48 -22.40 -4.24
C VAL A 10 -10.91 -21.91 -4.49
N TYR A 11 -11.84 -22.36 -3.66
CA TYR A 11 -13.19 -21.83 -3.63
C TYR A 11 -13.16 -20.38 -3.16
N GLY A 12 -13.36 -19.47 -4.13
CA GLY A 12 -13.51 -18.05 -3.89
C GLY A 12 -14.84 -17.75 -3.22
N GLN A 13 -14.80 -17.47 -1.92
CA GLN A 13 -15.64 -16.49 -1.22
C GLN A 13 -15.09 -16.30 0.21
N SER A 14 -15.00 -15.03 0.65
CA SER A 14 -14.69 -14.54 2.02
C SER A 14 -13.29 -14.03 2.40
N LEU A 15 -12.30 -14.00 1.51
CA LEU A 15 -11.05 -13.26 1.77
C LEU A 15 -11.24 -11.74 1.55
N LYS A 16 -11.87 -11.33 0.45
CA LYS A 16 -11.97 -9.94 -0.02
C LYS A 16 -12.58 -8.90 0.97
N ALA A 17 -13.42 -9.32 1.92
CA ALA A 17 -14.23 -8.42 2.73
C ALA A 17 -13.47 -7.75 3.90
N VAL A 18 -12.47 -8.42 4.49
CA VAL A 18 -11.67 -7.87 5.60
C VAL A 18 -10.45 -7.08 5.09
N PHE A 19 -9.88 -7.47 3.95
CA PHE A 19 -8.73 -6.79 3.30
C PHE A 19 -9.08 -5.39 2.75
N ASP A 20 -10.36 -5.15 2.50
CA ASP A 20 -10.84 -3.94 1.85
C ASP A 20 -10.74 -2.68 2.76
N LYS A 21 -10.78 -2.78 4.09
CA LYS A 21 -10.98 -1.58 4.94
C LYS A 21 -9.74 -0.66 5.02
N THR A 22 -8.54 -1.18 5.30
CA THR A 22 -7.33 -0.33 5.45
C THR A 22 -6.93 0.33 4.13
N ASP A 23 -6.93 -0.42 3.03
CA ASP A 23 -6.60 0.14 1.71
C ASP A 23 -7.67 1.14 1.26
N LYS A 24 -8.95 0.90 1.59
CA LYS A 24 -10.02 1.88 1.35
C LYS A 24 -9.81 3.15 2.17
N VAL A 25 -9.47 3.04 3.45
CA VAL A 25 -9.19 4.20 4.32
C VAL A 25 -7.98 5.00 3.83
N TYR A 26 -6.90 4.32 3.43
CA TYR A 26 -5.68 4.94 2.90
C TYR A 26 -5.90 5.63 1.54
N SER A 27 -6.78 5.07 0.71
CA SER A 27 -7.16 5.64 -0.58
C SER A 27 -8.37 6.57 -0.52
N GLY A 28 -8.93 6.84 0.66
CA GLY A 28 -10.15 7.63 0.84
C GLY A 28 -11.42 7.00 0.24
N HIS A 29 -11.33 5.77 -0.29
CA HIS A 29 -12.44 5.06 -0.91
C HIS A 29 -13.56 4.71 0.08
N ASP A 30 -13.26 4.71 1.39
CA ASP A 30 -14.26 4.51 2.44
C ASP A 30 -15.29 5.64 2.52
N LEU A 31 -14.90 6.86 2.15
CA LEU A 31 -15.79 8.04 2.19
C LEU A 31 -16.15 8.57 0.79
N ILE A 32 -15.33 8.30 -0.23
CA ILE A 32 -15.48 8.91 -1.56
C ILE A 32 -16.87 8.73 -2.18
N LYS A 33 -17.51 7.57 -1.97
CA LYS A 33 -18.84 7.28 -2.53
C LYS A 33 -19.88 8.21 -1.92
N GLU A 34 -19.85 8.38 -0.61
CA GLU A 34 -20.76 9.26 0.10
C GLU A 34 -20.52 10.72 -0.28
N LEU A 35 -19.25 11.14 -0.34
CA LEU A 35 -18.87 12.51 -0.72
C LEU A 35 -19.30 12.85 -2.16
N VAL A 36 -19.11 11.91 -3.11
CA VAL A 36 -19.58 12.05 -4.51
C VAL A 36 -21.10 12.16 -4.58
N GLN A 37 -21.84 11.39 -3.77
CA GLN A 37 -23.30 11.46 -3.73
C GLN A 37 -23.81 12.79 -3.16
N GLN A 38 -23.13 13.32 -2.15
CA GLN A 38 -23.48 14.59 -1.51
C GLN A 38 -23.18 15.80 -2.42
N GLN A 39 -22.23 15.68 -3.37
CA GLN A 39 -21.78 16.77 -4.24
C GLN A 39 -21.44 18.05 -3.46
N LYS A 40 -20.80 17.90 -2.29
CA LYS A 40 -20.36 19.03 -1.48
C LYS A 40 -18.86 19.14 -1.50
N ASP A 41 -18.39 20.37 -1.52
CA ASP A 41 -16.98 20.64 -1.33
C ASP A 41 -16.57 20.13 0.06
N THR A 42 -15.48 19.37 0.10
CA THR A 42 -15.02 18.69 1.32
C THR A 42 -13.52 18.73 1.40
N GLN A 43 -12.99 18.97 2.59
CA GLN A 43 -11.57 18.86 2.87
C GLN A 43 -11.35 18.17 4.21
N PHE A 44 -10.48 17.18 4.25
CA PHE A 44 -10.06 16.55 5.50
C PHE A 44 -8.67 15.94 5.34
N THR A 45 -7.99 15.69 6.46
CA THR A 45 -6.64 15.10 6.47
C THR A 45 -6.66 13.86 7.36
N ARG A 46 -5.93 12.81 6.93
CA ARG A 46 -5.65 11.64 7.77
C ARG A 46 -4.15 11.39 7.84
N TYR A 47 -3.72 10.85 8.97
CA TYR A 47 -2.33 10.55 9.27
C TYR A 47 -2.09 9.05 9.27
N PHE A 48 -0.91 8.66 8.81
CA PHE A 48 -0.58 7.26 8.60
C PHE A 48 0.87 6.96 9.00
N LYS A 49 1.07 5.76 9.53
CA LYS A 49 2.37 5.10 9.61
C LYS A 49 2.38 3.99 8.55
N ALA A 50 3.27 4.08 7.56
CA ALA A 50 3.13 3.38 6.28
C ALA A 50 1.75 3.56 5.62
N ILE A 51 0.86 2.56 5.72
CA ILE A 51 -0.53 2.61 5.24
C ILE A 51 -1.58 2.53 6.35
N TYR A 52 -1.14 2.34 7.61
CA TYR A 52 -2.05 2.16 8.74
C TYR A 52 -2.40 3.52 9.34
N PRO A 53 -3.69 3.81 9.59
CA PRO A 53 -4.10 5.07 10.19
C PRO A 53 -3.51 5.20 11.60
N THR A 54 -3.16 6.42 11.99
CA THR A 54 -2.69 6.76 13.34
C THR A 54 -3.32 8.05 13.80
N ASP A 55 -3.71 8.10 15.08
CA ASP A 55 -4.27 9.28 15.71
C ASP A 55 -3.18 10.18 16.33
N SER A 56 -1.91 9.73 16.31
CA SER A 56 -0.78 10.46 16.87
C SER A 56 -0.21 11.49 15.88
N VAL A 57 -0.26 12.77 16.29
CA VAL A 57 0.41 13.91 15.61
C VAL A 57 1.94 13.73 15.56
N ASP A 58 2.52 12.94 16.48
CA ASP A 58 3.97 12.74 16.57
C ASP A 58 4.46 11.43 15.95
N GLY A 59 3.56 10.49 15.61
CA GLY A 59 3.92 9.15 15.14
C GLY A 59 3.75 8.91 13.64
N TRP A 60 3.30 9.92 12.88
CA TRP A 60 2.99 9.75 11.47
C TRP A 60 4.23 9.83 10.58
N GLU A 61 4.20 9.10 9.47
CA GLU A 61 5.21 9.13 8.40
C GLU A 61 4.65 9.75 7.12
N HIS A 62 3.35 9.53 6.90
CA HIS A 62 2.59 10.15 5.82
C HIS A 62 1.33 10.83 6.33
N LYS A 63 0.99 11.97 5.74
CA LYS A 63 -0.36 12.54 5.83
C LYS A 63 -0.96 12.62 4.43
N ILE A 64 -2.26 12.41 4.33
CA ILE A 64 -3.00 12.53 3.07
C ILE A 64 -4.07 13.59 3.29
N ALA A 65 -3.96 14.67 2.52
CA ALA A 65 -5.02 15.66 2.39
C ALA A 65 -5.99 15.20 1.31
N TYR A 66 -7.26 15.14 1.66
CA TYR A 66 -8.35 14.76 0.78
C TYR A 66 -9.18 15.99 0.49
N GLU A 67 -9.44 16.23 -0.79
CA GLU A 67 -10.24 17.35 -1.25
C GLU A 67 -11.25 16.84 -2.27
N GLY A 68 -12.50 17.27 -2.12
CA GLY A 68 -13.54 17.04 -3.09
C GLY A 68 -14.14 18.36 -3.52
N VAL A 69 -14.35 18.54 -4.82
CA VAL A 69 -14.89 19.77 -5.40
C VAL A 69 -15.93 19.41 -6.44
N GLN A 70 -17.10 20.03 -6.37
CA GLN A 70 -18.07 19.96 -7.45
C GLN A 70 -17.63 20.86 -8.61
N LEU A 71 -17.42 20.25 -9.78
CA LEU A 71 -17.17 20.98 -11.02
C LEU A 71 -18.48 21.25 -11.77
N LYS A 72 -18.39 22.00 -12.87
CA LYS A 72 -19.52 22.23 -13.80
C LYS A 72 -19.95 20.89 -14.44
N ASP A 73 -21.21 20.82 -14.87
CA ASP A 73 -21.80 19.67 -15.58
C ASP A 73 -21.91 18.37 -14.75
N SER A 74 -22.18 18.49 -13.44
CA SER A 74 -22.33 17.34 -12.52
C SER A 74 -21.08 16.46 -12.36
N VAL A 75 -19.91 16.96 -12.78
CA VAL A 75 -18.63 16.28 -12.56
C VAL A 75 -18.15 16.57 -11.16
N TYR A 76 -17.75 15.54 -10.41
CA TYR A 76 -17.12 15.68 -9.11
C TYR A 76 -15.64 15.32 -9.19
N GLN A 77 -14.78 16.21 -8.72
CA GLN A 77 -13.34 15.97 -8.62
C GLN A 77 -12.99 15.57 -7.19
N TYR A 78 -12.22 14.49 -7.03
CA TYR A 78 -11.66 14.08 -5.75
C TYR A 78 -10.15 13.96 -5.84
N THR A 79 -9.44 14.75 -5.04
CA THR A 79 -7.99 14.83 -5.00
C THR A 79 -7.46 14.24 -3.69
N LEU A 80 -6.41 13.44 -3.81
CA LEU A 80 -5.59 12.97 -2.70
C LEU A 80 -4.19 13.53 -2.87
N SER A 81 -3.72 14.30 -1.91
CA SER A 81 -2.37 14.82 -1.85
C SER A 81 -1.63 14.15 -0.71
N LYS A 82 -0.67 13.28 -1.04
CA LYS A 82 0.14 12.55 -0.05
C LYS A 82 1.41 13.33 0.24
N TYR A 83 1.65 13.58 1.51
CA TYR A 83 2.86 14.21 2.01
C TYR A 83 3.67 13.20 2.84
N LYS A 84 4.99 13.26 2.75
CA LYS A 84 5.91 12.52 3.63
C LYS A 84 6.49 13.50 4.65
N ARG A 85 6.61 13.07 5.90
CA ARG A 85 7.15 13.88 6.99
C ARG A 85 8.59 14.31 6.69
N GLY A 86 8.90 15.58 6.98
CA GLY A 86 10.23 16.15 6.84
C GLY A 86 11.22 15.66 7.90
N VAL A 87 12.46 16.14 7.84
CA VAL A 87 13.56 15.65 8.70
C VAL A 87 13.40 16.14 10.14
N SER A 88 12.90 17.36 10.37
CA SER A 88 12.68 17.90 11.72
C SER A 88 11.42 17.38 12.41
N GLN A 89 10.69 16.46 11.76
CA GLN A 89 9.42 15.91 12.26
C GLN A 89 8.29 16.95 12.42
N ALA A 90 8.48 18.21 12.03
CA ALA A 90 7.42 19.21 12.02
C ALA A 90 6.47 19.04 10.81
N ASP A 91 5.19 19.33 11.01
CA ASP A 91 4.15 19.28 9.97
C ASP A 91 4.40 20.29 8.83
N SER A 92 5.14 21.35 9.10
CA SER A 92 5.52 22.43 8.17
C SER A 92 6.58 22.01 7.14
N GLU A 93 7.33 20.93 7.40
CA GLU A 93 8.34 20.40 6.48
C GLU A 93 7.83 19.20 5.66
N ALA A 94 6.52 18.94 5.68
CA ALA A 94 5.96 17.82 4.95
C ALA A 94 6.11 18.03 3.43
N ILE A 95 6.76 17.08 2.75
CA ILE A 95 7.03 17.16 1.31
C ILE A 95 5.92 16.43 0.55
N LEU A 96 5.31 17.09 -0.44
CA LEU A 96 4.35 16.45 -1.34
C LEU A 96 5.07 15.38 -2.20
N VAL A 97 4.65 14.13 -2.08
CA VAL A 97 5.29 13.00 -2.78
C VAL A 97 4.41 12.40 -3.88
N SER A 98 3.10 12.59 -3.80
CA SER A 98 2.19 12.18 -4.88
C SER A 98 0.85 12.88 -4.80
N THR A 99 0.21 13.06 -5.96
CA THR A 99 -1.20 13.43 -6.07
C THR A 99 -1.97 12.36 -6.81
N LYS A 100 -3.24 12.19 -6.48
CA LYS A 100 -4.17 11.36 -7.24
C LYS A 100 -5.50 12.09 -7.38
N VAL A 101 -5.90 12.35 -8.60
CA VAL A 101 -7.14 13.04 -8.93
C VAL A 101 -8.07 12.06 -9.59
N PHE A 102 -9.30 12.00 -9.11
CA PHE A 102 -10.39 11.23 -9.69
C PHE A 102 -11.46 12.18 -10.19
N PHE A 103 -12.01 11.89 -11.37
CA PHE A 103 -13.13 12.63 -11.96
C PHE A 103 -14.31 11.70 -12.10
N PHE A 104 -15.42 12.01 -11.42
CA PHE A 104 -16.66 11.23 -11.48
C PHE A 104 -17.68 12.00 -12.30
N LYS A 105 -18.19 11.38 -13.36
CA LYS A 105 -19.17 12.01 -14.27
C LYS A 105 -20.61 11.93 -13.75
N ASP A 106 -20.88 11.11 -12.73
CA ASP A 106 -22.22 10.97 -12.15
C ASP A 106 -22.18 10.66 -10.63
N LYS A 107 -23.35 10.78 -9.99
CA LYS A 107 -23.56 10.45 -8.57
C LYS A 107 -23.45 8.94 -8.26
N ASN A 108 -23.36 8.09 -9.28
CA ASN A 108 -23.29 6.64 -9.12
C ASN A 108 -21.86 6.13 -8.93
N TYR A 109 -20.87 7.03 -8.85
CA TYR A 109 -19.45 6.66 -8.74
C TYR A 109 -18.99 5.82 -9.95
N ARG A 110 -19.67 5.95 -11.10
CA ARG A 110 -19.33 5.24 -12.33
C ARG A 110 -18.54 6.16 -13.26
N ASN A 111 -17.72 5.56 -14.13
CA ASN A 111 -16.92 6.27 -15.13
C ASN A 111 -15.88 7.25 -14.55
N SER A 112 -15.02 6.72 -13.68
CA SER A 112 -13.91 7.47 -13.11
C SER A 112 -12.73 7.56 -14.08
N ARG A 113 -12.34 8.78 -14.49
CA ARG A 113 -10.97 9.03 -14.97
C ARG A 113 -10.09 9.28 -13.74
N MET A 114 -8.89 8.71 -13.73
CA MET A 114 -7.93 8.91 -12.65
C MET A 114 -6.60 9.35 -13.22
N ILE A 115 -6.01 10.38 -12.63
CA ILE A 115 -4.66 10.85 -12.91
C ILE A 115 -3.87 10.76 -11.62
N SER A 116 -2.80 9.99 -11.61
CA SER A 116 -1.90 9.82 -10.47
C SER A 116 -0.53 10.36 -10.85
N ARG A 117 0.04 11.25 -10.04
CA ARG A 117 1.39 11.79 -10.21
C ARG A 117 2.23 11.46 -8.99
N LYS A 118 3.42 10.88 -9.19
CA LYS A 118 4.43 10.69 -8.14
C LYS A 118 5.63 11.58 -8.47
N PHE A 119 6.01 12.43 -7.51
CA PHE A 119 7.10 13.38 -7.68
C PHE A 119 8.42 12.70 -7.30
N LEU A 120 9.40 12.79 -8.19
CA LEU A 120 10.67 12.07 -8.12
C LEU A 120 11.83 13.05 -7.89
N LYS A 121 12.99 12.51 -7.52
CA LYS A 121 14.22 13.30 -7.39
C LYS A 121 14.57 13.90 -8.74
N GLY A 122 15.18 15.09 -8.74
CA GLY A 122 15.53 15.80 -9.97
C GLY A 122 14.35 16.45 -10.69
N GLY A 123 13.16 16.51 -10.08
CA GLY A 123 12.00 17.20 -10.63
C GLY A 123 11.18 16.38 -11.63
N TYR A 124 11.49 15.10 -11.83
CA TYR A 124 10.71 14.21 -12.70
C TYR A 124 9.38 13.82 -12.06
N ILE A 125 8.42 13.45 -12.92
CA ILE A 125 7.08 13.06 -12.50
C ILE A 125 6.69 11.75 -13.20
N GLU A 126 6.38 10.72 -12.41
CA GLU A 126 5.67 9.55 -12.92
C GLU A 126 4.17 9.89 -12.98
N GLU A 127 3.60 9.97 -14.18
CA GLU A 127 2.17 10.15 -14.39
C GLU A 127 1.52 8.84 -14.84
N LYS A 128 0.44 8.45 -14.18
CA LYS A 128 -0.41 7.34 -14.54
C LYS A 128 -1.83 7.84 -14.75
N GLU A 129 -2.35 7.65 -15.94
CA GLU A 129 -3.73 7.92 -16.30
C GLU A 129 -4.49 6.61 -16.44
N LYS A 130 -5.69 6.54 -15.87
CA LYS A 130 -6.61 5.42 -16.03
C LYS A 130 -8.00 5.93 -16.41
N GLU A 131 -8.55 5.41 -17.50
CA GLU A 131 -9.93 5.65 -17.91
C GLU A 131 -10.55 4.32 -18.37
N GLY A 132 -11.57 3.85 -17.64
CA GLY A 132 -12.10 2.51 -17.81
C GLY A 132 -11.01 1.42 -17.65
N ASN A 133 -10.80 0.64 -18.70
CA ASN A 133 -9.77 -0.39 -18.77
C ASN A 133 -8.44 0.11 -19.36
N SER A 134 -8.40 1.33 -19.91
CA SER A 134 -7.19 1.91 -20.46
C SER A 134 -6.30 2.44 -19.34
N VAL A 135 -5.00 2.16 -19.44
CA VAL A 135 -3.97 2.70 -18.55
C VAL A 135 -2.86 3.26 -19.42
N ARG A 136 -2.50 4.52 -19.19
CA ARG A 136 -1.35 5.19 -19.81
C ARG A 136 -0.36 5.57 -18.73
N LEU A 137 0.92 5.43 -19.02
CA LEU A 137 2.02 5.80 -18.14
C LEU A 137 2.90 6.81 -18.87
N LYS A 138 3.45 7.79 -18.14
CA LYS A 138 4.38 8.76 -18.69
C LYS A 138 5.41 9.14 -17.64
N CYS A 139 6.61 9.43 -18.11
CA CYS A 139 7.62 10.15 -17.36
C CYS A 139 7.64 11.59 -17.88
N LEU A 140 7.44 12.55 -17.00
CA LEU A 140 7.52 13.97 -17.33
C LEU A 140 8.76 14.59 -16.67
N ASN A 141 9.35 15.59 -17.31
CA ASN A 141 10.36 16.46 -16.68
C ASN A 141 9.69 17.54 -15.81
N SER A 142 10.49 18.42 -15.20
CA SER A 142 10.00 19.52 -14.37
C SER A 142 9.16 20.56 -15.11
N GLU A 143 9.29 20.63 -16.44
CA GLU A 143 8.54 21.52 -17.32
C GLU A 143 7.21 20.89 -17.79
N GLY A 144 6.99 19.61 -17.48
CA GLY A 144 5.80 18.85 -17.86
C GLY A 144 5.91 18.16 -19.22
N GLU A 145 7.07 18.21 -19.87
CA GLU A 145 7.30 17.54 -21.15
C GLU A 145 7.52 16.04 -20.96
N THR A 146 7.01 15.24 -21.90
CA THR A 146 7.14 13.79 -21.83
C THR A 146 8.53 13.34 -22.27
N VAL A 147 9.26 12.72 -21.35
CA VAL A 147 10.60 12.17 -21.62
C VAL A 147 10.59 10.64 -21.84
N ASN A 148 9.52 9.95 -21.44
CA ASN A 148 9.31 8.53 -21.72
C ASN A 148 7.82 8.14 -21.62
N ASP A 149 7.28 7.45 -22.62
CA ASP A 149 5.87 6.99 -22.65
C ASP A 149 5.61 5.69 -21.86
N ASN A 150 6.62 5.15 -21.19
CA ASN A 150 6.49 3.93 -20.39
C ASN A 150 6.63 4.17 -18.88
N GLY A 151 6.65 5.44 -18.44
CA GLY A 151 6.91 5.80 -17.04
C GLY A 151 8.40 5.96 -16.71
N CYS A 152 8.68 6.60 -15.58
CA CYS A 152 10.02 6.78 -15.03
C CYS A 152 10.50 5.54 -14.28
N LEU A 153 9.58 4.83 -13.61
CA LEU A 153 9.90 3.84 -12.60
C LEU A 153 9.98 2.41 -13.14
N LYS A 154 10.88 1.61 -12.57
CA LYS A 154 11.03 0.19 -12.89
C LYS A 154 9.73 -0.57 -12.67
N TYR A 155 9.10 -0.39 -11.50
CA TYR A 155 7.91 -1.15 -11.15
C TYR A 155 6.61 -0.62 -11.74
N SER A 156 6.66 0.50 -12.47
CA SER A 156 5.59 0.88 -13.40
C SER A 156 5.54 -0.03 -14.64
N ARG A 157 6.67 -0.62 -15.03
CA ARG A 157 6.84 -1.36 -16.29
C ARG A 157 6.95 -2.87 -16.08
N VAL A 158 7.55 -3.27 -14.97
CA VAL A 158 7.86 -4.66 -14.65
C VAL A 158 7.23 -5.01 -13.31
N ASN A 159 6.74 -6.23 -13.14
CA ASN A 159 6.24 -6.68 -11.85
C ASN A 159 7.41 -7.02 -10.90
N PHE A 160 7.19 -6.84 -9.60
CA PHE A 160 8.13 -7.34 -8.59
C PHE A 160 8.39 -8.85 -8.80
N PRO A 161 9.64 -9.34 -8.63
CA PRO A 161 9.96 -10.73 -8.92
C PRO A 161 9.15 -11.73 -8.09
N LYS A 162 8.27 -12.49 -8.76
CA LYS A 162 7.34 -13.45 -8.11
C LYS A 162 8.04 -14.48 -7.23
N HIS A 163 9.22 -14.95 -7.64
CA HIS A 163 9.98 -15.96 -6.89
C HIS A 163 10.46 -15.43 -5.53
N LYS A 164 10.89 -14.15 -5.45
CA LYS A 164 11.27 -13.52 -4.20
C LYS A 164 10.10 -13.39 -3.24
N PHE A 165 8.96 -12.92 -3.75
CA PHE A 165 7.73 -12.83 -2.97
C PHE A 165 7.31 -14.20 -2.43
N LYS A 166 7.30 -15.24 -3.28
CA LYS A 166 6.94 -16.61 -2.88
C LYS A 166 7.87 -17.18 -1.82
N ARG A 167 9.19 -16.98 -1.97
CA ARG A 167 10.17 -17.43 -0.96
C ARG A 167 9.91 -16.74 0.38
N LEU A 168 9.83 -15.41 0.38
CA LEU A 168 9.61 -14.64 1.59
C LEU A 168 8.29 -15.01 2.29
N TYR A 169 7.21 -15.15 1.53
CA TYR A 169 5.93 -15.65 2.05
C TYR A 169 6.06 -17.04 2.66
N SER A 170 6.72 -17.98 1.96
CA SER A 170 6.94 -19.34 2.44
C SER A 170 7.72 -19.35 3.76
N ASP A 171 8.81 -18.61 3.85
CA ASP A 171 9.67 -18.56 5.03
C ASP A 171 8.92 -17.97 6.23
N MET A 172 8.13 -16.91 5.99
CA MET A 172 7.24 -16.31 7.00
C MET A 172 6.18 -17.30 7.48
N TYR A 173 5.51 -17.97 6.55
CA TYR A 173 4.47 -18.95 6.86
C TYR A 173 5.04 -20.11 7.69
N HIS A 174 6.17 -20.69 7.29
CA HIS A 174 6.83 -21.75 8.05
C HIS A 174 7.26 -21.30 9.45
N LYS A 175 7.73 -20.05 9.58
CA LYS A 175 8.14 -19.52 10.88
C LYS A 175 6.95 -19.33 11.81
N LEU A 176 5.85 -18.80 11.28
CA LEU A 176 4.61 -18.64 12.05
C LEU A 176 3.94 -19.97 12.37
N PHE A 177 3.96 -20.94 11.46
CA PHE A 177 3.39 -22.26 11.71
C PHE A 177 4.00 -22.89 12.98
N LYS A 178 5.32 -22.77 13.15
CA LYS A 178 6.02 -23.24 14.37
C LYS A 178 5.62 -22.50 15.65
N VAL A 179 5.19 -21.24 15.54
CA VAL A 179 4.72 -20.43 16.68
C VAL A 179 3.27 -20.76 17.00
N ALA A 180 2.43 -20.79 15.97
CA ALA A 180 0.99 -21.05 16.04
C ALA A 180 0.66 -22.46 16.56
N SER A 181 1.43 -23.48 16.12
CA SER A 181 1.25 -24.87 16.55
C SER A 181 1.49 -25.11 18.05
N LEU A 182 2.01 -24.11 18.77
CA LEU A 182 2.34 -24.23 20.19
C LEU A 182 1.36 -23.48 21.12
N GLU A 183 0.73 -22.38 20.68
CA GLU A 183 0.12 -21.42 21.64
C GLU A 183 -1.18 -20.71 21.17
N LEU A 184 -1.71 -20.99 19.98
CA LEU A 184 -2.98 -20.39 19.51
C LEU A 184 -4.15 -21.36 19.73
N GLY A 185 -5.17 -20.92 20.46
CA GLY A 185 -6.40 -21.68 20.70
C GLY A 185 -7.12 -22.09 19.40
N GLN A 186 -7.91 -23.14 19.45
CA GLN A 186 -8.36 -23.94 18.29
C GLN A 186 -9.35 -23.26 17.30
N ASP A 187 -9.75 -21.99 17.47
CA ASP A 187 -10.89 -21.45 16.70
C ASP A 187 -10.71 -20.05 16.05
N GLU A 188 -9.55 -19.39 16.16
CA GLU A 188 -9.39 -18.01 15.66
C GLU A 188 -8.61 -17.91 14.34
N LYS A 189 -9.29 -17.44 13.28
CA LYS A 189 -8.63 -17.08 12.01
C LYS A 189 -7.88 -15.76 12.13
N VAL A 190 -6.55 -15.81 12.19
CA VAL A 190 -5.70 -14.62 12.30
C VAL A 190 -5.22 -14.20 10.90
N ASN A 191 -5.58 -12.99 10.48
CA ASN A 191 -5.13 -12.42 9.21
C ASN A 191 -4.07 -11.33 9.44
N ILE A 192 -2.80 -11.69 9.34
CA ILE A 192 -1.69 -10.74 9.49
C ILE A 192 -1.43 -10.08 8.13
N ARG A 193 -1.28 -8.77 8.13
CA ARG A 193 -0.78 -8.03 6.97
C ARG A 193 0.54 -7.39 7.34
N LEU A 194 1.59 -7.87 6.70
CA LEU A 194 2.92 -7.32 6.85
C LEU A 194 3.20 -6.38 5.68
N MET A 195 3.59 -5.15 5.97
CA MET A 195 4.20 -4.27 4.98
C MET A 195 5.67 -4.13 5.32
N ILE A 196 6.51 -4.43 4.33
CA ILE A 196 7.96 -4.20 4.44
C ILE A 196 8.39 -3.17 3.42
N VAL A 197 9.32 -2.31 3.84
CA VAL A 197 9.89 -1.26 3.01
C VAL A 197 11.39 -1.23 3.27
N ALA A 198 12.20 -1.38 2.22
CA ALA A 198 13.63 -1.16 2.32
C ALA A 198 13.93 0.34 2.18
N ASP A 199 14.69 0.90 3.11
CA ASP A 199 15.15 2.29 3.02
C ASP A 199 16.42 2.37 2.15
N PRO A 200 16.39 3.06 1.00
CA PRO A 200 17.54 3.16 0.10
C PRO A 200 18.72 3.96 0.69
N LYS A 201 18.52 4.76 1.75
CA LYS A 201 19.59 5.52 2.41
C LYS A 201 20.31 4.71 3.48
N THR A 202 19.55 4.03 4.34
CA THR A 202 20.11 3.31 5.48
C THR A 202 20.35 1.83 5.20
N ASN A 203 19.80 1.30 4.11
CA ASN A 203 19.80 -0.12 3.76
C ASN A 203 19.26 -0.99 4.91
N LYS A 204 18.16 -0.54 5.52
CA LYS A 204 17.45 -1.25 6.60
C LYS A 204 16.01 -1.53 6.21
N TRP A 205 15.46 -2.59 6.79
CA TRP A 205 14.04 -2.92 6.68
C TRP A 205 13.21 -2.11 7.67
N ASN A 206 12.19 -1.44 7.17
CA ASN A 206 11.08 -0.93 7.96
C ASN A 206 9.91 -1.91 7.84
N ILE A 207 9.37 -2.33 8.98
CA ILE A 207 8.40 -3.43 9.08
C ILE A 207 7.17 -2.90 9.81
N TYR A 208 6.00 -3.07 9.18
CA TYR A 208 4.73 -2.57 9.68
C TYR A 208 3.69 -3.68 9.67
N PHE A 209 3.01 -3.86 10.80
CA PHE A 209 1.94 -4.83 10.96
C PHE A 209 0.60 -4.12 10.94
N ASN A 210 -0.43 -4.79 10.46
CA ASN A 210 -1.79 -4.36 10.75
C ASN A 210 -2.06 -4.48 12.26
N ASP A 211 -3.09 -3.77 12.71
CA ASP A 211 -3.58 -3.89 14.08
C ASP A 211 -3.91 -5.36 14.40
N LEU A 212 -3.13 -5.93 15.32
CA LEU A 212 -3.26 -7.32 15.80
C LEU A 212 -4.20 -7.40 17.00
N ASP A 213 -4.55 -6.28 17.65
CA ASP A 213 -5.38 -6.25 18.86
C ASP A 213 -6.79 -6.73 18.57
N LYS A 214 -7.24 -6.56 17.32
CA LYS A 214 -8.53 -7.06 16.82
C LYS A 214 -8.67 -8.59 16.78
N TYR A 215 -7.60 -9.34 17.02
CA TYR A 215 -7.59 -10.81 16.97
C TYR A 215 -7.55 -11.47 18.36
N ASN A 216 -7.84 -10.74 19.44
CA ASN A 216 -7.93 -11.30 20.80
C ASN A 216 -6.70 -12.14 21.24
N LEU A 217 -5.54 -11.84 20.66
CA LEU A 217 -4.29 -12.51 20.96
C LEU A 217 -3.75 -12.03 22.31
N SER A 218 -3.12 -12.94 23.07
CA SER A 218 -2.32 -12.53 24.23
C SER A 218 -1.15 -11.64 23.79
N GLU A 219 -0.67 -10.75 24.67
CA GLU A 219 0.50 -9.91 24.40
C GLU A 219 1.75 -10.74 24.05
N GLN A 220 1.91 -11.90 24.71
CA GLN A 220 2.97 -12.85 24.40
C GLN A 220 2.87 -13.37 22.96
N ASN A 221 1.67 -13.76 22.51
CA ASN A 221 1.46 -14.26 21.15
C ASN A 221 1.72 -13.16 20.11
N LYS A 222 1.25 -11.93 20.37
CA LYS A 222 1.56 -10.77 19.50
C LYS A 222 3.06 -10.56 19.37
N TYR A 223 3.79 -10.55 20.49
CA TYR A 223 5.24 -10.39 20.49
C TYR A 223 5.94 -11.50 19.71
N GLN A 224 5.57 -12.76 19.93
CA GLN A 224 6.17 -13.90 19.23
C GLN A 224 5.92 -13.83 17.72
N ILE A 225 4.71 -13.47 17.28
CA ILE A 225 4.37 -13.26 15.86
C ILE A 225 5.24 -12.16 15.25
N ILE A 226 5.31 -10.99 15.92
CA ILE A 226 6.10 -9.86 15.45
C ILE A 226 7.59 -10.23 15.37
N ALA A 227 8.14 -10.88 16.40
CA ALA A 227 9.54 -11.29 16.45
C ALA A 227 9.87 -12.34 15.38
N ALA A 228 8.99 -13.33 15.19
CA ALA A 228 9.13 -14.38 14.18
C ALA A 228 9.19 -13.80 12.76
N LEU A 229 8.23 -12.93 12.42
CA LEU A 229 8.16 -12.30 11.11
C LEU A 229 9.30 -11.30 10.90
N SER A 230 9.61 -10.49 11.90
CA SER A 230 10.71 -9.52 11.82
C SER A 230 12.05 -10.22 11.61
N LYS A 231 12.26 -11.40 12.22
CA LYS A 231 13.48 -12.20 12.01
C LYS A 231 13.61 -12.68 10.56
N VAL A 232 12.52 -13.13 9.95
CA VAL A 232 12.53 -13.55 8.53
C VAL A 232 12.88 -12.37 7.63
N VAL A 233 12.21 -11.22 7.81
CA VAL A 233 12.50 -10.01 7.02
C VAL A 233 13.94 -9.56 7.18
N ASN A 234 14.43 -9.45 8.42
CA ASN A 234 15.79 -8.99 8.69
C ASN A 234 16.88 -9.98 8.23
N SER A 235 16.53 -11.23 7.97
CA SER A 235 17.43 -12.21 7.36
C SER A 235 17.46 -12.16 5.82
N GLU A 236 16.47 -11.53 5.19
CA GLU A 236 16.44 -11.32 3.75
C GLU A 236 17.39 -10.17 3.37
N PRO A 237 18.44 -10.43 2.57
CA PRO A 237 19.38 -9.40 2.17
C PRO A 237 18.68 -8.36 1.30
N ILE A 238 18.90 -7.09 1.61
CA ILE A 238 18.41 -5.99 0.79
C ILE A 238 19.32 -5.83 -0.42
N ASP A 239 18.74 -6.05 -1.60
CA ASP A 239 19.36 -5.77 -2.89
C ASP A 239 18.51 -4.81 -3.73
N LYS A 240 19.02 -4.43 -4.91
CA LYS A 240 18.38 -3.46 -5.82
C LYS A 240 16.95 -3.83 -6.24
N THR A 241 16.54 -5.08 -6.10
CA THR A 241 15.15 -5.47 -6.43
C THR A 241 14.15 -4.97 -5.39
N TYR A 242 14.56 -4.59 -4.18
CA TYR A 242 13.64 -4.08 -3.17
C TYR A 242 13.41 -2.56 -3.26
N PHE A 243 13.99 -1.92 -4.27
CA PHE A 243 13.79 -0.51 -4.57
C PHE A 243 13.11 -0.35 -5.92
N ASP A 244 12.30 0.70 -6.02
CA ASP A 244 11.80 1.19 -7.30
C ASP A 244 12.87 2.13 -7.86
N GLU A 245 13.41 1.82 -9.03
CA GLU A 245 14.51 2.56 -9.65
C GLU A 245 13.98 3.40 -10.80
N ASP A 246 14.36 4.68 -10.88
CA ASP A 246 14.01 5.53 -12.02
C ASP A 246 14.99 5.40 -13.21
N LEU A 247 14.69 6.09 -14.31
CA LEU A 247 15.52 6.09 -15.53
C LEU A 247 16.95 6.59 -15.31
N TYR A 248 17.23 7.26 -14.19
CA TYR A 248 18.53 7.86 -13.86
C TYR A 248 19.23 7.12 -12.71
N GLY A 249 18.72 5.95 -12.31
CA GLY A 249 19.31 5.12 -11.27
C GLY A 249 19.04 5.58 -9.84
N ASN A 250 18.14 6.56 -9.63
CA ASN A 250 17.73 6.91 -8.27
C ASN A 250 16.82 5.82 -7.71
N LEU A 251 17.09 5.47 -6.45
CA LEU A 251 16.32 4.47 -5.72
C LEU A 251 15.23 5.13 -4.86
N TYR A 252 14.04 4.56 -4.92
CA TYR A 252 12.88 4.91 -4.12
C TYR A 252 12.40 3.70 -3.33
N GLU A 253 11.76 3.96 -2.19
CA GLU A 253 11.07 2.95 -1.40
C GLU A 253 10.00 2.24 -2.25
N TYR A 254 10.02 0.90 -2.23
CA TYR A 254 8.99 0.08 -2.85
C TYR A 254 8.30 -0.77 -1.76
N PRO A 255 7.11 -0.38 -1.29
CA PRO A 255 6.42 -1.12 -0.25
C PRO A 255 5.90 -2.46 -0.77
N ILE A 256 6.22 -3.53 -0.06
CA ILE A 256 5.75 -4.88 -0.34
C ILE A 256 4.75 -5.27 0.74
N SER A 257 3.50 -5.53 0.33
CA SER A 257 2.47 -6.05 1.22
C SER A 257 2.42 -7.56 1.11
N ILE A 258 2.57 -8.24 2.24
CA ILE A 258 2.54 -9.71 2.36
C ILE A 258 1.34 -10.05 3.25
N PRO A 259 0.24 -10.53 2.67
CA PRO A 259 -0.86 -11.07 3.45
C PRO A 259 -0.44 -12.44 3.97
N ILE A 260 -0.64 -12.72 5.25
CA ILE A 260 -0.42 -14.05 5.83
C ILE A 260 -1.68 -14.43 6.58
N GLN A 261 -2.26 -15.54 6.18
CA GLN A 261 -3.41 -16.09 6.85
C GLN A 261 -2.95 -17.30 7.67
N LEU A 262 -3.25 -17.26 8.96
CA LEU A 262 -3.16 -18.42 9.83
C LEU A 262 -4.57 -18.99 9.90
N GLU A 263 -4.78 -20.09 9.19
CA GLU A 263 -5.92 -20.99 9.41
C GLU A 263 -5.36 -22.23 10.13
N ASN A 264 -6.17 -22.84 10.99
CA ASN A 264 -5.81 -24.15 11.51
C ASN A 264 -5.66 -25.15 10.37
N ILE A 265 -4.66 -26.03 10.53
CA ILE A 265 -4.51 -27.30 9.80
C ILE A 265 -5.20 -28.37 10.64
#